data_AF-A0A4R5W1E5-F1
#
_entry.id   AF-A0A4R5W1E5-F1
#
_cell.length_a   1.000
_cell.length_b   1.000
_cell.length_c   1.000
_cell.angle_alpha   90.00
_cell.angle_beta   90.00
_cell.angle_gamma   90.00
#
_symmetry.space_group_name_H-M   'P 1'
#
loop_
_entity.id
_entity.type
_entity.pdbx_description
1 polymer ?
#
loop_
_entity_poly.entity_id
_entity_poly.type
_entity_poly.pdbx_seq_one_letter_code
_entity_poly.pdbx_strand_id
1 'polypeptide(L)'
;MESIPKQEPALSVHGWNGVVSSIDMLIYCGSRILDIGIDRIQAPLVANMLMSLSMWDVELAETFFTEGVKFLYKPNGLLIDFAKQRGWDTLTERNDSTFWHHGVVDSFDGVESHHASWHSINGGEKKIEKLIWSAQVAILLPKIEMHRHKLAPIICEKVKFPYNEDGYIFQDVNDVEIGSLAYFASNPRMITPGRIPEFAKKLRNLRNDLAHMRILEEHRATDLELLSSFDPRKR
;
A
#
# COMPACT_ATOMS: atom_id res chain seq x y z
N MET A 1 -40.87 -9.47 15.88
CA MET A 1 -39.43 -9.24 16.11
C MET A 1 -38.94 -10.36 16.98
N GLU A 2 -38.19 -11.31 16.42
CA GLU A 2 -37.49 -12.32 17.22
C GLU A 2 -36.44 -11.63 18.10
N SER A 3 -36.40 -11.97 19.38
CA SER A 3 -35.45 -11.42 20.33
C SER A 3 -34.04 -11.91 19.99
N ILE A 4 -33.08 -10.98 19.86
CA ILE A 4 -31.66 -11.31 19.71
C ILE A 4 -31.26 -12.24 20.89
N PRO A 5 -30.57 -13.37 20.63
CA PRO A 5 -30.13 -14.27 21.69
C PRO A 5 -29.28 -13.51 22.71
N LYS A 6 -29.42 -13.82 24.00
CA LYS A 6 -28.55 -13.23 25.03
C LYS A 6 -27.13 -13.81 24.88
N GLN A 7 -26.10 -12.99 25.15
CA GLN A 7 -24.72 -13.50 25.25
C GLN A 7 -24.66 -14.58 26.33
N GLU A 8 -24.16 -15.76 25.96
CA GLU A 8 -23.92 -16.89 26.85
C GLU A 8 -22.41 -17.23 26.82
N PRO A 9 -21.87 -17.94 27.84
CA PRO A 9 -20.43 -18.23 27.93
C PRO A 9 -19.81 -18.96 26.73
N ALA A 10 -20.63 -19.54 25.84
CA ALA A 10 -20.20 -20.19 24.60
C ALA A 10 -20.87 -19.60 23.33
N LEU A 11 -21.56 -18.47 23.45
CA LEU A 11 -22.25 -17.80 22.34
C LEU A 11 -21.79 -16.35 22.24
N SER A 12 -20.94 -16.06 21.27
CA SER A 12 -20.66 -14.68 20.87
C SER A 12 -21.69 -14.21 19.86
N VAL A 13 -22.58 -13.32 20.31
CA VAL A 13 -23.51 -12.62 19.42
C VAL A 13 -22.78 -11.40 18.87
N HIS A 14 -22.55 -11.38 17.56
CA HIS A 14 -21.99 -10.24 16.85
C HIS A 14 -23.12 -9.56 16.07
N GLY A 15 -23.40 -8.29 16.39
CA GLY A 15 -24.29 -7.49 15.58
C GLY A 15 -23.64 -7.17 14.23
N TRP A 16 -24.27 -7.57 13.13
CA TRP A 16 -23.90 -7.05 11.83
C TRP A 16 -24.40 -5.62 11.71
N ASN A 17 -23.49 -4.66 11.76
CA ASN A 17 -23.83 -3.22 11.71
C ASN A 17 -24.00 -2.70 10.28
N GLY A 18 -24.00 -3.58 9.26
CA GLY A 18 -24.10 -3.16 7.87
C GLY A 18 -22.80 -2.69 7.23
N VAL A 19 -21.66 -2.78 7.93
CA VAL A 19 -20.39 -2.20 7.48
C VAL A 19 -19.43 -3.29 7.02
N VAL A 20 -18.84 -3.09 5.85
CA VAL A 20 -17.77 -3.93 5.29
C VAL A 20 -16.43 -3.49 5.87
N SER A 21 -15.68 -4.42 6.48
CA SER A 21 -14.35 -4.13 7.06
C SER A 21 -13.26 -4.07 6.00
N SER A 22 -12.06 -3.60 6.38
CA SER A 22 -10.90 -3.63 5.47
C SER A 22 -10.51 -5.06 5.06
N ILE A 23 -10.70 -6.04 5.95
CA ILE A 23 -10.42 -7.44 5.66
C ILE A 23 -11.38 -7.96 4.60
N ASP A 24 -12.68 -7.65 4.74
CA ASP A 24 -13.70 -8.06 3.79
C ASP A 24 -13.43 -7.45 2.41
N MET A 25 -13.11 -6.16 2.35
CA MET A 25 -12.75 -5.51 1.10
C MET A 25 -11.45 -6.03 0.50
N LEU A 26 -10.45 -6.37 1.33
CA LEU A 26 -9.21 -6.96 0.83
C LEU A 26 -9.46 -8.34 0.20
N ILE A 27 -10.31 -9.16 0.83
CA ILE A 27 -10.72 -10.47 0.29
C ILE A 27 -11.50 -10.27 -1.02
N TYR A 28 -12.47 -9.36 -1.02
CA TYR A 28 -13.26 -9.02 -2.20
C TYR A 28 -12.36 -8.59 -3.37
N CYS A 29 -11.56 -7.54 -3.18
CA CYS A 29 -10.65 -7.03 -4.19
C CYS A 29 -9.66 -8.10 -4.65
N GLY A 30 -9.09 -8.86 -3.72
CA GLY A 30 -8.15 -9.95 -4.01
C GLY A 30 -8.75 -11.04 -4.89
N SER A 31 -10.02 -11.40 -4.67
CA SER A 31 -10.72 -12.38 -5.51
C SER A 31 -10.94 -11.86 -6.94
N ARG A 32 -11.32 -10.59 -7.08
CA ARG A 32 -11.64 -9.96 -8.38
C ARG A 32 -10.43 -9.60 -9.24
N ILE A 33 -9.29 -9.30 -8.61
CA ILE A 33 -8.03 -8.96 -9.30
C ILE A 33 -7.55 -10.06 -10.23
N LEU A 34 -7.74 -11.33 -9.85
CA LEU A 34 -7.32 -12.46 -10.67
C LEU A 34 -8.19 -12.63 -11.92
N ASP A 35 -9.48 -12.26 -11.84
CA ASP A 35 -10.42 -12.35 -12.96
C ASP A 35 -10.08 -11.36 -14.08
N ILE A 36 -9.47 -10.22 -13.73
CA ILE A 36 -9.04 -9.19 -14.69
C ILE A 36 -7.59 -9.38 -15.18
N GLY A 37 -6.98 -10.53 -14.88
CA GLY A 37 -5.69 -10.93 -15.44
C GLY A 37 -4.46 -10.27 -14.80
N ILE A 38 -4.60 -9.62 -13.65
CA ILE A 38 -3.45 -9.11 -12.89
C ILE A 38 -2.69 -10.31 -12.31
N ASP A 39 -1.37 -10.29 -12.48
CA ASP A 39 -0.54 -11.38 -12.03
C ASP A 39 -0.48 -11.48 -10.49
N ARG A 40 -0.21 -12.69 -9.99
CA ARG A 40 -0.18 -12.97 -8.54
C ARG A 40 0.92 -12.23 -7.78
N ILE A 41 1.93 -11.70 -8.47
CA ILE A 41 3.03 -10.96 -7.87
C ILE A 41 2.59 -9.52 -7.58
N GLN A 42 1.83 -8.91 -8.50
CA GLN A 42 1.27 -7.57 -8.37
C GLN A 42 -0.02 -7.53 -7.55
N ALA A 43 -0.80 -8.62 -7.56
CA ALA A 43 -2.11 -8.70 -6.93
C ALA A 43 -2.18 -8.14 -5.49
N PRO A 44 -1.24 -8.43 -4.57
CA PRO A 44 -1.31 -7.90 -3.21
C PRO A 44 -1.23 -6.37 -3.15
N LEU A 45 -0.40 -5.75 -3.98
CA LEU A 45 -0.26 -4.28 -4.05
C LEU A 45 -1.55 -3.65 -4.56
N VAL A 46 -2.07 -4.16 -5.68
CA VAL A 46 -3.29 -3.64 -6.30
C VAL A 46 -4.49 -3.83 -5.36
N ALA A 47 -4.61 -4.98 -4.71
CA ALA A 47 -5.68 -5.28 -3.75
C ALA A 47 -5.68 -4.31 -2.57
N ASN A 48 -4.49 -4.01 -2.05
CA ASN A 48 -4.35 -3.11 -0.92
C ASN A 48 -4.68 -1.66 -1.31
N MET A 49 -4.27 -1.22 -2.51
CA MET A 49 -4.62 0.11 -3.04
C MET A 49 -6.12 0.24 -3.29
N LEU A 50 -6.75 -0.77 -3.91
CA LEU A 50 -8.21 -0.81 -4.12
C LEU A 50 -8.97 -0.75 -2.80
N MET A 51 -8.66 -1.64 -1.86
CA MET A 51 -9.28 -1.64 -0.53
C MET A 51 -9.12 -0.28 0.16
N SER A 52 -7.92 0.31 0.12
CA SER A 52 -7.67 1.58 0.78
C SER A 52 -8.42 2.77 0.17
N LEU A 53 -8.64 2.78 -1.15
CA LEU A 53 -9.38 3.84 -1.83
C LEU A 53 -10.89 3.62 -1.77
N SER A 54 -11.34 2.38 -1.91
CA SER A 54 -12.76 2.01 -1.88
C SER A 54 -13.34 1.98 -0.47
N MET A 55 -12.50 1.82 0.55
CA MET A 55 -12.90 1.83 1.96
C MET A 55 -13.99 0.79 2.24
N TRP A 56 -15.24 1.18 2.52
CA TRP A 56 -16.38 0.25 2.68
C TRP A 56 -17.24 0.12 1.41
N ASP A 57 -16.99 0.93 0.37
CA ASP A 57 -17.84 1.03 -0.81
C ASP A 57 -17.38 0.06 -1.91
N VAL A 58 -18.09 -1.06 -2.00
CA VAL A 58 -17.90 -2.09 -3.03
C VAL A 58 -18.15 -1.54 -4.44
N GLU A 59 -19.09 -0.60 -4.61
CA GLU A 59 -19.38 -0.04 -5.93
C GLU A 59 -18.23 0.83 -6.43
N LEU A 60 -17.52 1.53 -5.53
CA LEU A 60 -16.29 2.22 -5.92
C LEU A 60 -15.20 1.23 -6.37
N ALA A 61 -15.06 0.08 -5.68
CA ALA A 61 -14.13 -0.96 -6.12
C ALA A 61 -14.49 -1.50 -7.51
N GLU A 62 -15.77 -1.78 -7.76
CA GLU A 62 -16.26 -2.20 -9.08
C GLU A 62 -16.06 -1.14 -10.16
N THR A 63 -16.16 0.14 -9.79
CA THR A 63 -15.83 1.25 -10.69
C THR A 63 -14.36 1.20 -11.10
N PHE A 64 -13.43 0.97 -10.17
CA PHE A 64 -12.02 0.79 -10.51
C PHE A 64 -11.75 -0.45 -11.37
N PHE A 65 -12.47 -1.56 -11.14
CA PHE A 65 -12.34 -2.74 -11.98
C PHE A 65 -12.85 -2.50 -13.40
N THR A 66 -13.91 -1.71 -13.55
CA THR A 66 -14.54 -1.40 -14.85
C THR A 66 -13.71 -0.39 -15.64
N GLU A 67 -13.32 0.73 -15.01
CA GLU A 67 -12.56 1.81 -15.67
C GLU A 67 -11.07 1.48 -15.81
N GLY A 68 -10.55 0.64 -14.92
CA GLY A 68 -9.20 0.10 -14.97
C GLY A 68 -8.34 0.48 -13.76
N VAL A 69 -7.66 -0.52 -13.20
CA VAL A 69 -6.81 -0.39 -12.00
C VAL A 69 -5.62 0.57 -12.16
N LYS A 70 -5.25 0.95 -13.39
CA LYS A 70 -4.22 1.98 -13.65
C LYS A 70 -4.56 3.32 -12.97
N PHE A 71 -5.84 3.59 -12.75
CA PHE A 71 -6.28 4.82 -12.08
C PHE A 71 -5.96 4.85 -10.58
N LEU A 72 -5.60 3.73 -9.95
CA LEU A 72 -5.22 3.68 -8.53
C LEU A 72 -4.03 4.58 -8.18
N TYR A 73 -3.15 4.86 -9.14
CA TYR A 73 -1.97 5.72 -8.95
C TYR A 73 -2.31 7.21 -9.09
N LYS A 74 -3.41 7.55 -9.79
CA LYS A 74 -3.88 8.92 -10.04
C LYS A 74 -5.43 8.94 -10.02
N PRO A 75 -6.06 8.69 -8.87
CA PRO A 75 -7.49 8.36 -8.83
C PRO A 75 -8.41 9.57 -8.86
N ASN A 76 -7.89 10.80 -8.70
CA ASN A 76 -8.69 12.00 -8.48
C ASN A 76 -9.81 12.20 -9.50
N GLY A 77 -9.56 11.98 -10.79
CA GLY A 77 -10.59 12.12 -11.82
C GLY A 77 -11.76 11.14 -11.60
N LEU A 78 -11.44 9.86 -11.46
CA LEU A 78 -12.43 8.79 -11.22
C LEU A 78 -13.19 9.02 -9.91
N LEU A 79 -12.50 9.44 -8.85
CA LEU A 79 -13.12 9.73 -7.55
C LEU A 79 -14.07 10.94 -7.63
N ILE A 80 -13.69 12.01 -8.35
CA ILE A 80 -14.57 13.17 -8.57
C ILE A 80 -15.83 12.74 -9.32
N ASP A 81 -15.68 11.94 -10.37
CA ASP A 81 -16.81 11.49 -11.18
C ASP A 81 -17.74 10.58 -10.37
N PHE A 82 -17.18 9.69 -9.56
CA PHE A 82 -17.96 8.84 -8.64
C PHE A 82 -18.74 9.68 -7.62
N ALA A 83 -18.11 10.68 -7.00
CA ALA A 83 -18.78 11.56 -6.04
C ALA A 83 -19.97 12.33 -6.67
N LYS A 84 -19.80 12.81 -7.91
CA LYS A 84 -20.86 13.48 -8.67
C LYS A 84 -21.99 12.53 -9.03
N GLN A 85 -21.69 11.29 -9.42
CA GLN A 85 -22.70 10.27 -9.68
C GLN A 85 -23.54 9.95 -8.43
N ARG A 86 -22.93 10.01 -7.24
CA ARG A 86 -23.61 9.90 -5.94
C ARG A 86 -24.29 11.20 -5.48
N GLY A 87 -24.17 12.30 -6.24
CA GLY A 87 -24.76 13.61 -5.94
C GLY A 87 -24.13 14.32 -4.75
N TRP A 88 -22.95 13.88 -4.28
CA TRP A 88 -22.34 14.42 -3.07
C TRP A 88 -21.89 15.88 -3.21
N ASP A 89 -21.56 16.32 -4.42
CA ASP A 89 -21.23 17.71 -4.74
C ASP A 89 -22.42 18.68 -4.57
N THR A 90 -23.64 18.15 -4.59
CA THR A 90 -24.88 18.94 -4.46
C THR A 90 -25.48 18.92 -3.05
N LEU A 91 -24.85 18.23 -2.09
CA LEU A 91 -25.34 18.16 -0.71
C LEU A 91 -25.35 19.55 -0.05
N THR A 92 -26.55 20.01 0.28
CA THR A 92 -26.82 21.30 0.92
C THR A 92 -26.61 21.24 2.43
N GLU A 93 -27.00 20.14 3.07
CA GLU A 93 -26.82 19.89 4.49
C GLU A 93 -25.58 19.03 4.74
N ARG A 94 -24.66 19.54 5.56
CA ARG A 94 -23.36 18.92 5.85
C ARG A 94 -23.24 18.60 7.34
N ASN A 95 -24.10 17.70 7.81
CA ASN A 95 -24.06 17.16 9.17
C ASN A 95 -23.86 15.64 9.11
N ASP A 96 -23.41 15.04 10.22
CA ASP A 96 -23.01 13.63 10.28
C ASP A 96 -24.15 12.67 9.92
N SER A 97 -25.38 12.99 10.33
CA SER A 97 -26.57 12.19 10.01
C SER A 97 -26.81 12.17 8.49
N THR A 98 -26.84 13.33 7.85
CA THR A 98 -26.99 13.45 6.39
C THR A 98 -25.84 12.74 5.66
N PHE A 99 -24.60 12.93 6.12
CA PHE A 99 -23.44 12.30 5.50
C PHE A 99 -23.47 10.78 5.59
N TRP A 100 -23.81 10.21 6.75
CA TRP A 100 -23.98 8.78 6.90
C TRP A 100 -25.11 8.24 6.00
N HIS A 101 -26.27 8.90 5.98
CA HIS A 101 -27.40 8.52 5.13
C HIS A 101 -27.06 8.50 3.63
N HIS A 102 -26.15 9.37 3.17
CA HIS A 102 -25.68 9.42 1.79
C HIS A 102 -24.43 8.56 1.52
N GLY A 103 -23.94 7.80 2.50
CA GLY A 103 -22.74 6.97 2.38
C GLY A 103 -21.42 7.74 2.31
N VAL A 104 -21.44 9.03 2.67
CA VAL A 104 -20.26 9.91 2.68
C VAL A 104 -19.35 9.60 3.86
N VAL A 105 -19.92 9.18 4.99
CA VAL A 105 -19.23 8.84 6.23
C VAL A 105 -19.69 7.48 6.72
N ASP A 106 -18.76 6.67 7.21
CA ASP A 106 -19.06 5.41 7.90
C ASP A 106 -17.95 5.05 8.91
N SER A 107 -18.18 4.02 9.72
CA SER A 107 -17.22 3.47 10.68
C SER A 107 -16.38 2.36 10.07
N PHE A 108 -15.23 2.70 9.47
CA PHE A 108 -14.34 1.73 8.86
C PHE A 108 -13.32 1.19 9.88
N ASP A 109 -13.34 -0.11 10.15
CA ASP A 109 -12.53 -0.75 11.19
C ASP A 109 -12.63 -0.05 12.56
N GLY A 110 -13.83 0.43 12.91
CA GLY A 110 -14.10 1.13 14.16
C GLY A 110 -13.67 2.60 14.19
N VAL A 111 -13.21 3.14 13.05
CA VAL A 111 -12.83 4.55 12.92
C VAL A 111 -13.80 5.26 11.99
N GLU A 112 -14.50 6.28 12.49
CA GLU A 112 -15.29 7.15 11.64
C GLU A 112 -14.41 7.83 10.60
N SER A 113 -14.74 7.63 9.33
CA SER A 113 -13.98 8.13 8.22
C SER A 113 -14.91 8.68 7.16
N HIS A 114 -14.42 9.64 6.38
CA HIS A 114 -15.10 10.08 5.17
C HIS A 114 -14.62 9.26 3.98
N HIS A 115 -15.51 9.04 3.02
CA HIS A 115 -15.23 8.32 1.79
C HIS A 115 -14.14 9.02 0.96
N ALA A 116 -13.31 8.25 0.25
CA ALA A 116 -12.22 8.81 -0.56
C ALA A 116 -12.74 9.77 -1.65
N SER A 117 -13.86 9.44 -2.30
CA SER A 117 -14.49 10.32 -3.31
C SER A 117 -15.05 11.63 -2.72
N TRP A 118 -15.40 11.68 -1.44
CA TRP A 118 -15.74 12.95 -0.79
C TRP A 118 -14.50 13.84 -0.66
N HIS A 119 -13.35 13.26 -0.32
CA HIS A 119 -12.11 14.00 -0.25
C HIS A 119 -11.69 14.61 -1.59
N SER A 120 -11.99 13.97 -2.72
CA SER A 120 -11.61 14.49 -4.04
C SER A 120 -12.40 15.72 -4.48
N ILE A 121 -13.58 15.98 -3.88
CA ILE A 121 -14.41 17.16 -4.19
C ILE A 121 -14.37 18.24 -3.11
N ASN A 122 -13.68 18.00 -1.98
CA ASN A 122 -13.69 18.90 -0.83
C ASN A 122 -12.26 19.21 -0.33
N GLY A 123 -11.30 19.36 -1.24
CA GLY A 123 -9.91 19.79 -0.95
C GLY A 123 -9.11 18.80 -0.10
N GLY A 124 -9.44 17.51 -0.20
CA GLY A 124 -8.85 16.43 0.58
C GLY A 124 -7.79 15.63 -0.18
N GLU A 125 -7.12 16.23 -1.17
CA GLU A 125 -6.14 15.54 -2.02
C GLU A 125 -5.04 14.86 -1.19
N LYS A 126 -4.53 15.54 -0.15
CA LYS A 126 -3.54 14.98 0.77
C LYS A 126 -4.03 13.74 1.51
N LYS A 127 -5.34 13.62 1.77
CA LYS A 127 -5.91 12.43 2.40
C LYS A 127 -5.92 11.26 1.42
N ILE A 128 -6.31 11.50 0.17
CA ILE A 128 -6.24 10.50 -0.91
C ILE A 128 -4.79 10.04 -1.11
N GLU A 129 -3.85 10.99 -1.18
CA GLU A 129 -2.44 10.68 -1.32
C GLU A 129 -1.93 9.80 -0.17
N LYS A 130 -2.34 10.10 1.06
CA LYS A 130 -2.00 9.31 2.25
C LYS A 130 -2.57 7.90 2.20
N LEU A 131 -3.79 7.70 1.69
CA LEU A 131 -4.39 6.37 1.50
C LEU A 131 -3.54 5.54 0.52
N ILE A 132 -3.23 6.10 -0.65
CA ILE A 132 -2.41 5.44 -1.67
C ILE A 132 -1.02 5.11 -1.12
N TRP A 133 -0.37 6.09 -0.51
CA TRP A 133 0.96 5.92 0.08
C TRP A 133 0.97 4.84 1.16
N SER A 134 -0.02 4.83 2.06
CA SER A 134 -0.11 3.84 3.13
C SER A 134 -0.29 2.43 2.57
N ALA A 135 -1.13 2.27 1.55
CA ALA A 135 -1.33 1.00 0.86
C ALA A 135 -0.04 0.50 0.17
N GLN A 136 0.70 1.41 -0.47
CA GLN A 136 1.99 1.08 -1.08
C GLN A 136 3.03 0.68 -0.01
N VAL A 137 3.13 1.43 1.08
CA VAL A 137 4.07 1.15 2.17
C VAL A 137 3.85 -0.23 2.79
N ALA A 138 2.59 -0.60 3.03
CA ALA A 138 2.22 -1.88 3.64
C ALA A 138 2.74 -3.09 2.85
N ILE A 139 2.92 -2.96 1.54
CA ILE A 139 3.38 -4.04 0.66
C ILE A 139 4.86 -3.88 0.29
N LEU A 140 5.29 -2.67 -0.05
CA LEU A 140 6.60 -2.44 -0.67
C LEU A 140 7.74 -2.37 0.35
N LEU A 141 7.53 -1.79 1.55
CA LEU A 141 8.61 -1.75 2.55
C LEU A 141 9.05 -3.15 3.00
N PRO A 142 8.13 -4.09 3.31
CA PRO A 142 8.53 -5.47 3.61
C PRO A 142 9.32 -6.12 2.48
N LYS A 143 8.95 -5.88 1.21
CA LYS A 143 9.67 -6.42 0.04
C LYS A 143 11.08 -5.83 -0.07
N ILE A 144 11.21 -4.52 0.10
CA ILE A 144 12.51 -3.84 0.11
C ILE A 144 13.39 -4.43 1.22
N GLU A 145 12.84 -4.65 2.41
CA GLU A 145 13.58 -5.18 3.55
C GLU A 145 14.02 -6.63 3.33
N MET A 146 13.16 -7.46 2.75
CA MET A 146 13.54 -8.82 2.34
C MET A 146 14.69 -8.83 1.34
N HIS A 147 14.71 -7.89 0.40
CA HIS A 147 15.83 -7.76 -0.55
C HIS A 147 17.09 -7.23 0.12
N ARG A 148 16.97 -6.24 1.02
CA ARG A 148 18.08 -5.73 1.82
C ARG A 148 18.81 -6.88 2.53
N HIS A 149 18.07 -7.74 3.23
CA HIS A 149 18.62 -8.91 3.91
C HIS A 149 19.35 -9.89 2.98
N LYS A 150 18.85 -10.09 1.75
CA LYS A 150 19.50 -10.96 0.76
C LYS A 150 20.76 -10.35 0.17
N LEU A 151 20.77 -9.04 -0.04
CA LEU A 151 21.88 -8.32 -0.64
C LEU A 151 23.02 -8.09 0.34
N ALA A 152 22.71 -7.85 1.62
CA ALA A 152 23.68 -7.55 2.66
C ALA A 152 24.88 -8.52 2.71
N PRO A 153 24.70 -9.86 2.81
CA PRO A 153 25.84 -10.78 2.86
C PRO A 153 26.69 -10.79 1.57
N ILE A 154 26.11 -10.43 0.43
CA ILE A 154 26.82 -10.42 -0.86
C ILE A 154 27.63 -9.15 -1.01
N ILE A 155 27.03 -8.00 -0.70
CA ILE A 155 27.68 -6.68 -0.81
C ILE A 155 28.74 -6.54 0.28
N CYS A 156 28.45 -7.00 1.50
CA CYS A 156 29.31 -6.84 2.66
C CYS A 156 30.32 -7.98 2.84
N GLU A 157 30.49 -8.89 1.87
CA GLU A 157 31.42 -10.04 1.97
C GLU A 157 32.85 -9.62 2.38
N LYS A 158 33.28 -8.43 1.93
CA LYS A 158 34.62 -7.88 2.19
C LYS A 158 34.64 -6.76 3.25
N VAL A 159 33.49 -6.43 3.84
CA VAL A 159 33.38 -5.40 4.87
C VAL A 159 33.81 -6.01 6.20
N LYS A 160 34.73 -5.34 6.90
CA LYS A 160 35.12 -5.71 8.26
C LYS A 160 34.21 -4.99 9.24
N PHE A 161 33.60 -5.75 10.14
CA PHE A 161 32.79 -5.23 11.23
C PHE A 161 33.58 -5.24 12.56
N PRO A 162 33.32 -4.30 13.49
CA PRO A 162 32.36 -3.21 13.37
C PRO A 162 32.79 -2.16 12.33
N TYR A 163 31.82 -1.61 11.59
CA TYR A 163 32.06 -0.61 10.55
C TYR A 163 31.47 0.73 10.97
N ASN A 164 32.26 1.80 10.87
CA ASN A 164 31.81 3.16 11.18
C ASN A 164 31.52 3.93 9.88
N GLU A 165 30.28 4.37 9.73
CA GLU A 165 29.83 5.27 8.67
C GLU A 165 29.27 6.55 9.31
N ASP A 166 29.95 7.68 9.12
CA ASP A 166 29.53 9.00 9.60
C ASP A 166 29.09 9.03 11.09
N GLY A 167 29.75 8.25 11.94
CA GLY A 167 29.47 8.18 13.38
C GLY A 167 28.45 7.10 13.78
N TYR A 168 27.84 6.41 12.82
CA TYR A 168 27.02 5.23 13.06
C TYR A 168 27.87 3.97 12.99
N ILE A 169 27.75 3.08 13.99
CA ILE A 169 28.53 1.85 14.07
C ILE A 169 27.64 0.64 13.79
N PHE A 170 27.86 -0.01 12.65
CA PHE A 170 27.28 -1.31 12.35
C PHE A 170 28.09 -2.41 13.04
N GLN A 171 27.43 -3.27 13.82
CA GLN A 171 28.10 -4.37 14.53
C GLN A 171 28.20 -5.61 13.66
N ASP A 172 27.20 -5.85 12.82
CA ASP A 172 27.22 -6.94 11.84
C ASP A 172 26.52 -6.57 10.52
N VAL A 173 26.55 -7.52 9.58
CA VAL A 173 26.02 -7.36 8.23
C VAL A 173 24.51 -7.06 8.19
N ASN A 174 23.74 -7.56 9.15
CA ASN A 174 22.29 -7.35 9.21
C ASN A 174 21.90 -5.96 9.69
N ASP A 175 22.79 -5.27 10.40
CA ASP A 175 22.59 -3.89 10.84
C ASP A 175 22.71 -2.89 9.67
N VAL A 176 23.29 -3.31 8.54
CA VAL A 176 23.59 -2.42 7.43
C VAL A 176 22.31 -2.02 6.70
N GLU A 177 21.99 -0.73 6.76
CA GLU A 177 20.85 -0.13 6.10
C GLU A 177 20.98 -0.15 4.57
N ILE A 178 19.84 -0.12 3.87
CA ILE A 178 19.84 -0.17 2.38
C ILE A 178 20.59 1.00 1.75
N GLY A 179 20.66 2.14 2.44
CA GLY A 179 21.45 3.30 2.04
C GLY A 179 22.94 3.00 1.93
N SER A 180 23.50 2.44 2.99
CA SER A 180 24.89 2.02 3.11
C SER A 180 25.22 0.87 2.17
N LEU A 181 24.31 -0.11 2.00
CA LEU A 181 24.47 -1.18 1.01
C LEU A 181 24.63 -0.64 -0.41
N ALA A 182 23.79 0.33 -0.82
CA ALA A 182 23.92 0.94 -2.14
C ALA A 182 25.25 1.70 -2.30
N TYR A 183 25.75 2.31 -1.22
CA TYR A 183 27.07 2.97 -1.20
C TYR A 183 28.20 1.94 -1.36
N PHE A 184 28.21 0.87 -0.57
CA PHE A 184 29.18 -0.21 -0.65
C PHE A 184 29.20 -0.87 -2.03
N ALA A 185 28.03 -1.20 -2.59
CA ALA A 185 27.93 -1.82 -3.91
C ALA A 185 28.44 -0.92 -5.04
N SER A 186 28.38 0.41 -4.87
CA SER A 186 28.88 1.38 -5.85
C SER A 186 30.38 1.66 -5.70
N ASN A 187 31.02 1.16 -4.64
CA ASN A 187 32.44 1.40 -4.38
C ASN A 187 33.30 0.49 -5.27
N PRO A 188 34.16 1.04 -6.17
CA PRO A 188 34.99 0.22 -7.06
C PRO A 188 35.94 -0.75 -6.34
N ARG A 189 36.26 -0.48 -5.07
CA ARG A 189 37.10 -1.37 -4.24
C ARG A 189 36.32 -2.59 -3.72
N MET A 190 35.00 -2.50 -3.67
CA MET A 190 34.10 -3.58 -3.26
C MET A 190 33.48 -4.18 -4.53
N ILE A 191 34.25 -5.03 -5.21
CA ILE A 191 33.80 -5.70 -6.43
C ILE A 191 32.54 -6.49 -6.12
N THR A 192 31.40 -5.98 -6.60
CA THR A 192 30.09 -6.56 -6.40
C THR A 192 29.59 -7.12 -7.74
N PRO A 193 29.02 -8.33 -7.80
CA PRO A 193 28.62 -8.95 -9.07
C PRO A 193 27.50 -8.21 -9.83
N GLY A 194 27.68 -8.08 -11.15
CA GLY A 194 26.61 -7.87 -12.12
C GLY A 194 25.66 -6.73 -11.78
N ARG A 195 24.35 -7.03 -11.74
CA ARG A 195 23.22 -6.09 -11.56
C ARG A 195 22.98 -5.61 -10.12
N ILE A 196 23.78 -6.06 -9.15
CA ILE A 196 23.55 -5.79 -7.74
C ILE A 196 23.70 -4.29 -7.40
N PRO A 197 24.71 -3.55 -7.90
CA PRO A 197 24.82 -2.12 -7.62
C PRO A 197 23.61 -1.33 -8.10
N GLU A 198 23.10 -1.59 -9.31
CA GLU A 198 21.90 -0.94 -9.83
C GLU A 198 20.66 -1.29 -8.99
N PHE A 199 20.51 -2.56 -8.62
CA PHE A 199 19.37 -3.01 -7.83
C PHE A 199 19.38 -2.43 -6.41
N ALA A 200 20.54 -2.41 -5.73
CA ALA A 200 20.69 -1.79 -4.41
C ALA A 200 20.36 -0.28 -4.46
N LYS A 201 20.84 0.42 -5.49
CA LYS A 201 20.52 1.85 -5.71
C LYS A 201 19.02 2.06 -5.93
N LYS A 202 18.37 1.19 -6.71
CA LYS A 202 16.93 1.21 -6.96
C LYS A 202 16.14 1.03 -5.66
N LEU A 203 16.47 0.02 -4.85
CA LEU A 203 15.82 -0.22 -3.55
C LEU A 203 15.98 0.97 -2.60
N ARG A 204 17.18 1.54 -2.49
CA ARG A 204 17.41 2.75 -1.69
C ARG A 204 16.51 3.91 -2.14
N ASN A 205 16.42 4.15 -3.44
CA ASN A 205 15.62 5.25 -3.97
C ASN A 205 14.12 5.03 -3.70
N LEU A 206 13.61 3.82 -3.91
CA LEU A 206 12.23 3.46 -3.59
C LEU A 206 11.92 3.64 -2.10
N ARG A 207 12.79 3.13 -1.22
CA ARG A 207 12.67 3.30 0.24
C ARG A 207 12.64 4.78 0.61
N ASN A 208 13.53 5.59 0.04
CA ASN A 208 13.60 7.02 0.36
C ASN A 208 12.38 7.79 -0.12
N ASP A 209 11.83 7.47 -1.28
CA ASP A 209 10.57 8.08 -1.73
C ASP A 209 9.42 7.72 -0.78
N LEU A 210 9.28 6.44 -0.41
CA LEU A 210 8.26 5.98 0.54
C LEU A 210 8.45 6.62 1.93
N ALA A 211 9.68 6.74 2.43
CA ALA A 211 9.97 7.38 3.71
C ALA A 211 9.62 8.89 3.72
N HIS A 212 9.67 9.54 2.55
CA HIS A 212 9.25 10.93 2.39
C HIS A 212 7.76 11.09 2.02
N MET A 213 6.95 10.07 2.26
CA MET A 213 5.51 10.07 1.96
C MET A 213 5.18 10.29 0.47
N ARG A 214 6.07 9.90 -0.44
CA ARG A 214 5.83 10.01 -1.88
C ARG A 214 5.18 8.74 -2.41
N ILE A 215 4.14 8.91 -3.20
CA ILE A 215 3.52 7.84 -3.97
C ILE A 215 4.47 7.44 -5.08
N LEU A 216 4.68 6.13 -5.23
CA LEU A 216 5.38 5.58 -6.36
C LEU A 216 4.45 5.48 -7.56
N GLU A 217 4.91 5.96 -8.71
CA GLU A 217 4.24 5.78 -10.00
C GLU A 217 4.13 4.29 -10.35
N GLU A 218 3.13 3.93 -11.14
CA GLU A 218 2.78 2.55 -11.50
C GLU A 218 4.00 1.68 -11.84
N HIS A 219 4.77 2.07 -12.86
CA HIS A 219 5.94 1.31 -13.32
C HIS A 219 7.00 1.04 -12.25
N ARG A 220 7.10 1.88 -11.20
CA ARG A 220 8.04 1.68 -10.08
C ARG A 220 7.45 0.80 -9.01
N ALA A 221 6.15 0.92 -8.76
CA ALA A 221 5.45 0.17 -7.73
C ALA A 221 5.19 -1.29 -8.15
N THR A 222 4.93 -1.53 -9.44
CA THR A 222 4.66 -2.84 -10.03
C THR A 222 5.91 -3.54 -10.58
N ASP A 223 7.09 -3.00 -10.29
CA ASP A 223 8.36 -3.54 -10.74
C ASP A 223 8.54 -5.00 -10.30
N LEU A 224 8.63 -5.90 -11.28
CA LEU A 224 8.65 -7.35 -11.00
C LEU A 224 9.92 -7.78 -10.26
N GLU A 225 11.06 -7.12 -10.42
CA GLU A 225 12.25 -7.46 -9.63
C GLU A 225 12.07 -7.09 -8.16
N LEU A 226 11.33 -6.01 -7.89
CA LEU A 226 10.98 -5.60 -6.53
C LEU A 226 9.96 -6.56 -5.90
N LEU A 227 8.91 -6.92 -6.64
CA LEU A 227 7.79 -7.68 -6.08
C LEU A 227 8.05 -9.18 -6.01
N SER A 228 8.90 -9.71 -6.90
CA SER A 228 9.30 -11.12 -6.92
C SER A 228 10.43 -11.44 -5.95
N SER A 229 10.74 -12.72 -5.80
CA SER A 229 11.95 -13.15 -5.10
C SER A 229 13.17 -12.96 -6.01
N PHE A 230 13.76 -11.76 -5.99
CA PHE A 230 15.08 -11.50 -6.58
C PHE A 230 16.08 -12.60 -6.17
N ASP A 231 16.74 -13.17 -7.17
CA ASP A 231 17.83 -14.13 -7.01
C ASP A 231 19.12 -13.49 -7.56
N PRO A 232 20.04 -13.06 -6.70
CA PRO A 232 21.29 -12.42 -7.11
C PRO A 232 22.19 -13.33 -7.96
N ARG A 233 21.89 -14.63 -8.04
CA ARG A 233 22.64 -15.63 -8.82
C ARG A 233 22.09 -15.86 -10.23
N LYS A 234 20.88 -15.37 -10.55
CA LYS A 234 20.29 -15.49 -11.88
C LYS A 234 20.68 -14.29 -12.73
N ARG A 235 21.29 -14.59 -13.88
CA ARG A 235 21.82 -13.60 -14.84
C ARG A 235 20.74 -12.73 -15.44
#